data_AF-A0A401Q614-F1
#
_entry.id   AF-A0A401Q614-F1
#
_cell.length_a   1.000
_cell.length_b   1.000
_cell.length_c   1.000
_cell.angle_alpha   90.00
_cell.angle_beta   90.00
_cell.angle_gamma   90.00
#
_symmetry.space_group_name_H-M   'P 1'
#
loop_
_entity.id
_entity.type
_entity.pdbx_description
1 polymer ?
#
loop_
_entity_poly.entity_id
_entity_poly.type
_entity_poly.pdbx_seq_one_letter_code
_entity_poly.pdbx_strand_id
1 'polypeptide(L)'
;YYAENGQLCPLPVVRKVQRQICHDPTLSHEYLPVRGLQEFNTATTALLLGKDSIAIVEKRADSIQTPGGIGALCMGAQFLKRWYTITHPKPVAIYVSSPSWSECFCH
;
A
#
# COMPACT_ATOMS: atom_id res chain seq x y z
N TYR A 1 17.50 0.51 -3.93
CA TYR A 1 18.56 -0.29 -4.56
C TYR A 1 19.66 0.65 -5.02
N TYR A 2 20.80 0.60 -4.34
CA TYR A 2 21.97 1.38 -4.72
C TYR A 2 22.80 0.55 -5.69
N ALA A 3 23.33 1.17 -6.74
CA ALA A 3 24.38 0.55 -7.54
C ALA A 3 25.67 0.42 -6.71
N GLU A 4 26.65 -0.33 -7.22
CA GLU A 4 27.95 -0.54 -6.56
C GLU A 4 28.67 0.76 -6.20
N ASN A 5 28.33 1.87 -6.87
CA ASN A 5 28.83 3.22 -6.60
C ASN A 5 28.02 4.00 -5.54
N GLY A 6 27.07 3.36 -4.85
CA GLY A 6 26.24 4.02 -3.84
C GLY A 6 25.17 4.98 -4.39
N GLN A 7 24.95 5.02 -5.71
CA GLN A 7 23.88 5.83 -6.30
C GLN A 7 22.58 5.04 -6.41
N LEU A 8 21.45 5.72 -6.14
CA LEU A 8 20.12 5.17 -6.38
C LEU A 8 19.95 4.85 -7.87
N CYS A 9 19.95 3.56 -8.20
CA CYS A 9 19.72 3.10 -9.55
C CYS A 9 18.31 2.52 -9.63
N PRO A 10 17.33 3.20 -10.27
CA PRO A 10 16.02 2.63 -10.47
C PRO A 10 16.15 1.39 -11.35
N LEU A 11 15.40 0.34 -10.98
CA LEU A 11 15.42 -0.95 -11.68
C LEU A 11 15.19 -0.74 -13.19
N PRO A 12 15.86 -1.51 -14.08
CA PRO A 12 15.69 -1.37 -15.52
C PRO A 12 14.22 -1.45 -15.99
N VAL A 13 13.42 -2.28 -15.33
CA VAL A 13 11.98 -2.39 -15.57
C VAL A 13 11.23 -1.10 -15.26
N VAL A 14 11.57 -0.40 -14.17
CA VAL A 14 10.96 0.88 -13.80
C VAL A 14 11.28 1.93 -14.87
N ARG A 15 12.54 2.01 -15.32
CA ARG A 15 12.94 2.91 -16.40
C ARG A 15 12.19 2.64 -17.70
N LYS A 16 12.02 1.35 -18.05
CA LYS A 16 11.28 0.94 -19.26
C LYS A 16 9.80 1.37 -19.18
N VAL A 17 9.13 1.07 -18.07
CA VAL A 17 7.71 1.41 -17.88
C VAL A 17 7.50 2.92 -17.84
N GLN A 18 8.39 3.69 -17.21
CA GLN A 18 8.33 5.15 -17.22
C GLN A 18 8.40 5.73 -18.64
N ARG A 19 9.25 5.20 -19.51
CA ARG A 19 9.30 5.62 -20.92
C ARG A 19 8.01 5.29 -21.66
N GLN A 20 7.42 4.12 -21.39
CA GLN A 20 6.15 3.73 -21.99
C GLN A 20 5.02 4.69 -21.58
N ILE A 21 4.91 4.99 -20.29
CA ILE A 21 3.91 5.94 -19.76
C ILE A 21 4.09 7.33 -20.37
N CYS A 22 5.33 7.82 -20.50
CA CYS A 22 5.62 9.14 -21.08
C CYS A 22 5.23 9.26 -22.56
N HIS A 23 5.22 8.15 -23.30
CA HIS A 23 4.89 8.12 -24.72
C HIS A 23 3.44 7.70 -25.00
N ASP A 24 2.63 7.46 -23.96
CA ASP A 24 1.23 7.06 -24.11
C ASP A 24 0.34 8.30 -24.33
N PRO A 25 -0.23 8.50 -25.53
CA PRO A 25 -1.08 9.65 -25.82
C PRO A 25 -2.48 9.52 -25.19
N THR A 26 -2.83 8.36 -24.63
CA THR A 26 -4.13 8.09 -24.01
C THR A 26 -4.12 8.35 -22.50
N LEU A 27 -2.96 8.64 -21.92
CA LEU A 27 -2.82 8.92 -20.50
C LEU A 27 -3.52 10.24 -20.13
N SER A 28 -4.59 10.15 -19.36
CA SER A 28 -5.22 11.31 -18.74
C SER A 28 -4.62 11.56 -17.35
N HIS A 29 -4.39 12.82 -17.00
CA HIS A 29 -3.93 13.26 -15.67
C HIS A 29 -5.10 13.55 -14.72
N GLU A 30 -6.22 12.90 -14.94
CA GLU A 30 -7.38 12.99 -14.07
C GLU A 30 -7.10 12.42 -12.68
N TYR A 31 -7.88 12.91 -11.71
CA TYR A 31 -7.83 12.39 -10.35
C TYR A 31 -8.21 10.91 -10.34
N LEU A 32 -7.40 10.12 -9.64
CA LEU A 32 -7.76 8.74 -9.36
C LEU A 32 -8.98 8.69 -8.42
N PRO A 33 -9.77 7.61 -8.47
CA PRO A 33 -10.77 7.33 -7.46
C PRO A 33 -10.17 7.35 -6.04
N VAL A 34 -11.00 7.57 -5.02
CA VAL A 34 -10.56 7.59 -3.60
C VAL A 34 -9.79 6.34 -3.20
N ARG A 35 -10.07 5.21 -3.85
CA ARG A 35 -9.42 3.91 -3.60
C ARG A 35 -8.08 3.73 -4.32
N GLY A 36 -7.70 4.67 -5.18
CA GLY A 36 -6.57 4.57 -6.10
C GLY A 36 -6.92 3.83 -7.39
N LEU A 37 -5.88 3.37 -8.08
CA LEU A 37 -6.01 2.65 -9.34
C LEU A 37 -6.41 1.18 -9.08
N GLN A 38 -7.52 0.73 -9.69
CA GLN A 38 -8.08 -0.60 -9.43
C GLN A 38 -7.14 -1.74 -9.86
N GLU A 39 -6.44 -1.55 -10.98
CA GLU A 39 -5.45 -2.49 -11.51
C GLU A 39 -4.26 -2.62 -10.57
N PHE A 40 -3.82 -1.50 -9.98
CA PHE A 40 -2.75 -1.49 -8.97
C PHE A 40 -3.20 -2.24 -7.71
N ASN A 41 -4.42 -1.98 -7.23
CA ASN A 41 -4.98 -2.67 -6.07
C ASN A 41 -5.09 -4.18 -6.29
N THR A 42 -5.60 -4.59 -7.45
CA THR A 42 -5.75 -6.01 -7.80
C THR A 42 -4.39 -6.70 -7.90
N ALA A 43 -3.43 -6.08 -8.59
CA ALA A 43 -2.08 -6.62 -8.75
C ALA A 43 -1.32 -6.72 -7.43
N THR A 44 -1.43 -5.71 -6.56
CA THR A 44 -0.76 -5.70 -5.25
C THR A 44 -1.38 -6.69 -4.27
N THR A 45 -2.71 -6.84 -4.26
CA THR A 45 -3.39 -7.85 -3.45
C THR A 45 -2.97 -9.26 -3.86
N ALA A 46 -2.93 -9.54 -5.16
CA ALA A 46 -2.48 -10.83 -5.68
C ALA A 46 -0.98 -11.07 -5.43
N LEU A 47 -0.14 -10.03 -5.48
CA LEU A 47 1.28 -10.11 -5.14
C LEU A 47 1.49 -10.47 -3.66
N LEU A 48 0.70 -9.88 -2.76
CA LEU A 48 0.83 -10.08 -1.32
C LEU A 48 0.28 -11.44 -0.85
N LEU A 49 -0.93 -11.80 -1.29
CA LEU A 49 -1.63 -13.00 -0.81
C LEU A 49 -1.40 -14.24 -1.68
N GLY A 50 -0.85 -14.07 -2.87
CA GLY A 50 -0.81 -15.08 -3.92
C GLY A 50 -2.08 -15.05 -4.78
N LYS A 51 -1.94 -15.29 -6.09
CA LYS A 51 -3.03 -15.19 -7.07
C LYS A 51 -4.21 -16.13 -6.76
N ASP A 52 -3.91 -17.30 -6.24
CA ASP A 52 -4.90 -18.36 -5.96
C ASP A 52 -5.33 -18.38 -4.48
N SER A 53 -5.09 -17.28 -3.75
CA SER A 53 -5.49 -17.17 -2.35
C SER A 53 -7.00 -17.31 -2.22
N ILE A 54 -7.45 -18.20 -1.33
CA ILE A 54 -8.87 -18.40 -1.01
C ILE A 54 -9.53 -17.08 -0.61
N ALA A 55 -8.81 -16.18 0.08
CA ALA A 55 -9.35 -14.88 0.46
C ALA A 55 -9.68 -13.98 -0.75
N ILE A 56 -8.94 -14.10 -1.85
CA ILE A 56 -9.24 -13.39 -3.11
C ILE A 56 -10.41 -14.05 -3.82
N VAL A 57 -10.39 -15.39 -3.93
CA VAL A 57 -11.45 -16.18 -4.59
C VAL A 57 -12.81 -15.95 -3.93
N GLU A 58 -12.84 -15.93 -2.60
CA GLU A 58 -14.04 -15.66 -1.79
C GLU A 58 -14.37 -14.17 -1.63
N LYS A 59 -13.61 -13.26 -2.27
CA LYS A 59 -13.81 -11.80 -2.20
C LYS A 59 -13.80 -11.23 -0.77
N ARG A 60 -12.95 -11.79 0.09
CA ARG A 60 -12.75 -11.33 1.49
C ARG A 60 -11.50 -10.47 1.66
N ALA A 61 -10.63 -10.43 0.65
CA ALA A 61 -9.46 -9.57 0.62
C ALA A 61 -9.70 -8.36 -0.29
N ASP A 62 -9.25 -7.19 0.14
CA ASP A 62 -9.37 -5.94 -0.60
C ASP A 62 -8.19 -5.02 -0.29
N SER A 63 -7.91 -4.05 -1.16
CA SER A 63 -6.83 -3.09 -0.97
C SER A 63 -7.21 -1.67 -1.41
N ILE A 64 -6.47 -0.71 -0.84
CA ILE A 64 -6.56 0.72 -1.13
C ILE A 64 -5.14 1.24 -1.32
N GLN A 65 -4.94 2.09 -2.32
CA GLN A 65 -3.65 2.71 -2.57
C GLN A 65 -3.38 3.84 -1.55
N THR A 66 -2.20 3.84 -0.95
CA THR A 66 -1.77 4.84 0.03
C THR A 66 -0.43 5.47 -0.34
N PRO A 67 -0.13 6.69 0.15
CA PRO A 67 1.19 7.31 -0.02
C PRO A 67 2.23 6.57 0.84
N GLY A 68 2.87 5.57 0.23
CA GLY A 68 3.88 4.75 0.89
C GLY A 68 3.35 3.87 2.02
N GLY A 69 4.27 3.18 2.68
CA GLY A 69 3.96 2.25 3.78
C GLY A 69 3.47 2.94 5.06
N ILE A 70 4.02 4.11 5.38
CA ILE A 70 3.58 4.90 6.55
C ILE A 70 2.12 5.33 6.38
N GLY A 71 1.74 5.79 5.18
CA GLY A 71 0.35 6.12 4.87
C GLY A 71 -0.60 4.94 5.07
N ALA A 72 -0.16 3.72 4.69
CA ALA A 72 -0.91 2.49 4.92
C ALA A 72 -1.09 2.21 6.43
N LEU A 73 0.00 2.33 7.21
CA LEU A 73 -0.02 2.12 8.66
C LEU A 73 -0.95 3.13 9.36
N CYS A 74 -0.83 4.42 9.03
CA CYS A 74 -1.68 5.46 9.62
C CYS A 74 -3.16 5.24 9.29
N MET A 75 -3.47 4.95 8.02
CA MET A 75 -4.85 4.70 7.61
C MET A 75 -5.43 3.46 8.30
N GLY A 76 -4.67 2.37 8.36
CA GLY A 76 -5.07 1.15 9.07
C GLY A 76 -5.29 1.39 10.57
N ALA A 77 -4.39 2.12 11.23
CA ALA A 77 -4.52 2.47 12.64
C ALA A 77 -5.75 3.35 12.90
N GLN A 78 -6.03 4.34 12.04
CA GLN A 78 -7.23 5.17 12.15
C GLN A 78 -8.50 4.36 11.92
N PHE A 79 -8.52 3.44 10.95
CA PHE A 79 -9.64 2.54 10.71
C PHE A 79 -9.92 1.67 11.94
N LEU A 80 -8.89 1.02 12.49
CA LEU A 80 -9.02 0.19 13.69
C LEU A 80 -9.49 1.02 14.89
N LYS A 81 -8.91 2.19 15.12
CA LYS A 81 -9.32 3.09 16.22
C LYS A 81 -10.80 3.44 16.12
N ARG A 82 -11.29 3.83 14.94
CA ARG A 82 -12.71 4.18 14.72
C ARG A 82 -13.60 2.96 14.97
N TRP A 83 -13.26 1.81 14.38
CA TRP A 83 -14.04 0.58 14.53
C TRP A 83 -14.15 0.15 15.99
N TYR A 84 -13.02 0.11 16.71
CA TYR A 84 -13.00 -0.31 18.12
C TYR A 84 -13.65 0.71 19.05
N THR A 85 -13.55 2.01 18.78
CA THR A 85 -14.23 3.04 19.58
C THR A 85 -15.76 2.88 19.50
N ILE A 86 -16.28 2.48 18.33
CA ILE A 86 -17.72 2.24 18.15
C ILE A 86 -18.15 0.93 18.81
N THR A 87 -17.32 -0.11 18.73
CA THR A 87 -17.71 -1.48 19.13
C THR A 87 -17.33 -1.84 20.57
N HIS A 88 -16.36 -1.15 21.17
CA HIS A 88 -15.80 -1.47 22.48
C HIS A 88 -15.57 -0.20 23.31
N PRO A 89 -16.15 -0.10 24.52
CA PRO A 89 -15.98 1.06 25.40
C PRO A 89 -14.64 1.11 26.14
N LYS A 90 -13.78 0.09 25.98
CA LYS A 90 -12.48 -0.01 26.68
C LYS A 90 -11.32 0.33 25.74
N PRO A 91 -10.22 0.89 26.27
CA PRO A 91 -9.01 1.14 25.50
C PRO A 91 -8.46 -0.16 24.88
N VAL A 92 -8.03 -0.09 23.62
CA VAL A 92 -7.43 -1.22 22.90
C VAL A 92 -5.92 -1.12 22.98
N ALA A 93 -5.26 -2.20 23.43
CA ALA A 93 -3.80 -2.29 23.44
C ALA A 93 -3.26 -2.61 22.04
N ILE A 94 -2.16 -1.96 21.66
CA ILE A 94 -1.42 -2.22 20.42
C ILE A 94 -0.09 -2.85 20.81
N TYR A 95 0.22 -4.02 20.25
CA TYR A 95 1.47 -4.74 20.50
C TYR A 95 2.45 -4.52 19.35
N VAL A 96 3.67 -4.09 19.68
CA VAL A 96 4.75 -3.83 18.72
C VAL A 96 6.01 -4.55 19.22
N SER A 97 6.84 -5.05 18.30
CA SER A 97 8.09 -5.75 18.65
C SER A 97 9.08 -4.82 19.37
N SER A 98 10.00 -5.40 20.16
CA SER A 98 11.12 -4.68 20.74
C SER A 98 12.43 -5.34 20.30
N PRO A 99 13.28 -4.69 19.48
CA PRO A 99 13.13 -3.33 18.94
C PRO A 99 12.04 -3.24 17.84
N SER A 100 11.58 -2.02 17.56
CA SER A 100 10.68 -1.71 16.43
C SER A 100 11.26 -0.66 15.52
N TRP A 101 10.66 -0.51 14.34
CA TRP A 101 10.96 0.60 13.44
C TRP A 101 10.33 1.89 13.98
N SER A 102 11.14 2.93 14.17
CA SER A 102 10.75 4.18 14.85
C SER A 102 9.59 4.91 14.19
N GLU A 103 9.35 4.71 12.90
CA GLU A 103 8.30 5.35 12.10
C GLU A 103 6.94 4.64 12.17
N CYS A 104 6.82 3.58 13.00
CA CYS A 104 5.54 2.90 13.22
C CYS A 104 4.47 3.76 13.92
N PHE A 105 4.83 4.94 14.44
CA PHE A 105 3.92 5.83 15.16
C PHE A 105 3.51 7.03 14.29
N CYS A 106 2.23 7.10 13.96
CA CYS A 106 1.62 8.28 13.36
C CYS A 106 1.25 9.25 14.49
N HIS A 107 1.76 10.47 14.44
CA HIS A 107 1.38 11.55 15.36
C HIS A 107 -0.06 12.02 15.14
#